data_AF-A0A1S8KIQ9-F1
#
_entry.id   AF-A0A1S8KIQ9-F1
#
_cell.length_a   1.000
_cell.length_b   1.000
_cell.length_c   1.000
_cell.angle_alpha   90.00
_cell.angle_beta   90.00
_cell.angle_gamma   90.00
#
_symmetry.space_group_name_H-M   'P 1'
#
loop_
_entity.id
_entity.type
_entity.pdbx_description
1 polymer ?
#
loop_
_entity_poly.entity_id
_entity_poly.type
_entity_poly.pdbx_seq_one_letter_code
_entity_poly.pdbx_strand_id
1 'polypeptide(L)' 'MEWTQALIPIVSSCAMTIAAMPLFIGYFQMKKQGQAIREEGPKWHNSKAGTPTMGGLVFLIG' A
#
# COMPACT_ATOMS: atom_id res chain seq x y z
N MET A 1 6.04 32.82 -0.53
CA MET A 1 7.26 31.99 -0.55
C MET A 1 6.94 30.74 -1.35
N GLU A 2 7.53 30.60 -2.53
CA GLU A 2 7.32 29.47 -3.45
C GLU A 2 7.56 28.10 -2.79
N TRP A 3 8.53 28.04 -1.87
CA TRP A 3 8.90 26.81 -1.15
C TRP A 3 7.77 26.24 -0.31
N THR A 4 6.93 27.08 0.29
CA THR A 4 5.82 26.63 1.14
C THR A 4 4.75 25.94 0.30
N GLN A 5 4.52 26.40 -0.94
CA GLN A 5 3.57 25.77 -1.86
C GLN A 5 4.06 24.43 -2.40
N ALA A 6 5.37 24.19 -2.44
CA ALA A 6 5.93 22.89 -2.79
C ALA A 6 5.91 21.90 -1.61
N LEU A 7 6.21 22.37 -0.39
CA LEU A 7 6.34 21.49 0.79
C LEU A 7 4.99 20.99 1.32
N ILE A 8 3.96 21.83 1.31
CA ILE A 8 2.62 21.47 1.80
C ILE A 8 2.05 20.23 1.09
N PRO A 9 1.94 20.17 -0.26
CA PRO A 9 1.38 19.01 -0.95
C PRO A 9 2.22 17.74 -0.79
N ILE A 10 3.55 17.87 -0.70
CA ILE A 10 4.45 16.71 -0.48
C ILE A 10 4.17 16.09 0.89
N VAL A 11 4.09 16.91 1.93
CA VAL A 11 3.87 16.42 3.29
C VAL A 11 2.44 15.91 3.46
N SER A 12 1.43 16.62 2.91
CA SER A 12 0.03 16.22 3.07
C SER A 12 -0.29 14.92 2.32
N SER A 13 0.18 14.75 1.08
CA SER A 13 -0.03 13.51 0.31
C SER A 13 0.65 12.29 0.94
N CYS A 14 1.87 12.48 1.46
CA CYS A 14 2.59 11.44 2.20
C CYS A 14 1.83 11.04 3.48
N ALA A 15 1.38 12.02 4.27
CA ALA A 15 0.61 11.76 5.49
C ALA A 15 -0.72 11.03 5.20
N MET A 16 -1.45 11.46 4.15
CA MET A 16 -2.69 10.81 3.73
C MET A 16 -2.46 9.35 3.30
N THR A 17 -1.42 9.10 2.51
CA THR A 17 -1.09 7.74 2.05
C THR A 17 -0.75 6.83 3.22
N ILE A 18 0.09 7.28 4.16
CA ILE A 18 0.48 6.49 5.34
C ILE A 18 -0.76 6.14 6.19
N ALA A 19 -1.69 7.07 6.35
CA ALA A 19 -2.92 6.83 7.10
C ALA A 19 -3.90 5.87 6.38
N ALA A 20 -4.02 5.97 5.05
CA ALA A 20 -4.95 5.16 4.26
C ALA A 20 -4.46 3.72 4.01
N MET A 21 -3.15 3.50 3.90
CA MET A 21 -2.54 2.21 3.57
C MET A 21 -2.95 1.05 4.51
N PRO A 22 -2.93 1.17 5.86
CA PRO A 22 -3.30 0.05 6.73
C PRO A 22 -4.77 -0.35 6.60
N LEU A 23 -5.67 0.62 6.40
CA LEU A 23 -7.10 0.35 6.15
C LEU A 23 -7.30 -0.40 4.84
N PHE A 24 -6.59 0.02 3.78
CA PHE A 24 -6.62 -0.64 2.49
C PHE A 24 -6.09 -2.08 2.58
N ILE A 25 -4.94 -2.29 3.20
CA ILE A 25 -4.36 -3.63 3.39
C ILE A 25 -5.34 -4.54 4.15
N GLY A 26 -5.92 -4.05 5.25
CA GLY A 26 -6.91 -4.81 6.03
C GLY A 26 -8.13 -5.21 5.21
N TYR A 27 -8.68 -4.29 4.41
CA TYR A 27 -9.82 -4.56 3.53
C TYR A 27 -9.55 -5.68 2.53
N PHE A 28 -8.41 -5.64 1.84
CA PHE A 28 -8.08 -6.67 0.83
C PHE A 28 -7.68 -8.01 1.45
N GLN A 29 -7.07 -8.00 2.64
CA GLN A 29 -6.84 -9.21 3.43
C GLN A 29 -8.16 -9.89 3.81
N MET A 30 -9.17 -9.12 4.27
CA MET A 30 -10.51 -9.65 4.57
C MET A 30 -11.18 -10.27 3.34
N LYS A 31 -10.96 -9.68 2.16
CA LYS A 31 -11.47 -10.20 0.88
C LYS A 31 -10.66 -11.38 0.31
N LYS A 32 -9.62 -11.83 1.02
CA LYS A 32 -8.70 -12.91 0.59
C LYS A 32 -8.06 -12.65 -0.79
N GLN A 33 -7.90 -11.39 -1.17
CA GLN A 33 -7.28 -10.99 -2.44
C GLN A 33 -5.76 -10.82 -2.31
N GLY A 34 -5.11 -11.74 -1.58
CA GLY A 34 -3.67 -11.81 -1.51
C GLY A 34 -3.07 -12.47 -2.75
N GLN A 35 -1.78 -12.23 -3.01
CA GLN A 35 -1.09 -12.96 -4.07
C GLN A 35 -1.03 -14.46 -3.77
N ALA A 36 -1.33 -15.28 -4.77
CA ALA A 36 -1.03 -16.71 -4.71
C ALA A 36 0.49 -16.92 -4.73
N ILE A 37 1.00 -17.67 -3.76
CA ILE A 37 2.42 -18.02 -3.68
C ILE A 37 2.66 -19.29 -4.47
N ARG A 38 3.66 -19.27 -5.34
CA ARG A 38 4.08 -20.43 -6.13
C ARG A 38 4.93 -21.36 -5.28
N GLU A 39 4.71 -22.66 -5.41
CA GLU A 39 5.44 -23.68 -4.62
C GLU A 39 6.93 -23.80 -5.00
N GLU A 40 7.29 -23.43 -6.23
CA GLU A 40 8.69 -23.43 -6.70
C GLU A 40 9.54 -22.29 -6.10
N GLY A 41 8.92 -21.37 -5.37
CA GLY A 41 9.58 -20.19 -4.81
C GLY A 41 10.33 -20.47 -3.49
N PRO A 42 11.24 -19.56 -3.09
CA PRO A 42 11.87 -19.60 -1.78
C PRO A 42 10.84 -19.63 -0.64
N LYS A 43 11.05 -20.50 0.36
CA LYS A 43 10.12 -20.68 1.49
C LYS A 43 9.81 -19.39 2.27
N TRP A 44 10.74 -18.43 2.30
CA TRP A 44 10.57 -17.14 2.97
C TRP A 44 9.56 -16.21 2.27
N HIS A 45 9.17 -16.51 1.02
CA HIS A 45 8.06 -15.81 0.37
C HIS A 45 6.71 -16.07 1.02
N ASN A 46 6.53 -17.18 1.76
CA ASN A 46 5.29 -17.47 2.48
C ASN A 46 4.90 -16.37 3.49
N SER A 47 5.87 -15.61 4.00
CA SER A 47 5.60 -14.46 4.89
C SER A 47 4.85 -13.31 4.19
N LYS A 48 4.85 -13.27 2.85
CA LYS A 48 4.11 -12.29 2.04
C LYS A 48 2.71 -12.79 1.65
N ALA A 49 2.30 -13.98 2.12
CA ALA A 49 0.99 -14.53 1.84
C ALA A 49 -0.10 -13.60 2.39
N GLY A 50 -1.09 -13.28 1.55
CA GLY A 50 -2.19 -12.40 1.96
C GLY A 50 -1.93 -10.90 1.79
N THR A 51 -0.71 -10.46 1.47
CA THR A 51 -0.46 -9.04 1.15
C THR A 51 -1.05 -8.69 -0.22
N PRO A 52 -1.89 -7.65 -0.34
CA PRO A 52 -2.44 -7.23 -1.63
C PRO A 52 -1.40 -6.54 -2.49
N THR A 53 -1.38 -6.82 -3.79
CA THR A 53 -0.51 -6.13 -4.77
C THR A 53 -1.04 -4.79 -5.25
N MET A 54 -2.29 -4.45 -4.93
CA MET A 54 -2.96 -3.27 -5.48
C MET A 54 -2.75 -2.00 -4.63
N GLY A 55 -1.67 -1.92 -3.84
CA GLY A 55 -1.36 -0.73 -3.03
C GLY A 55 -1.21 0.56 -3.87
N GLY A 56 -0.85 0.44 -5.15
CA GLY A 56 -0.80 1.56 -6.09
C GLY A 56 -2.13 2.31 -6.26
N LEU A 57 -3.27 1.66 -6.03
CA LEU A 57 -4.57 2.33 -6.08
C LEU A 57 -4.71 3.44 -5.02
N VAL A 58 -4.06 3.27 -3.86
CA VAL A 58 -4.08 4.29 -2.80
C VAL A 58 -3.42 5.59 -3.27
N PHE A 59 -2.35 5.48 -4.07
CA PHE A 59 -1.64 6.62 -4.64
C PHE A 59 -2.35 7.26 -5.85
N LEU A 60 -3.21 6.51 -6.55
CA LEU A 60 -3.99 7.05 -7.66
C LEU A 60 -5.23 7.82 -7.17
N ILE A 61 -5.74 7.46 -5.98
CA ILE A 61 -6.93 8.06 -5.39
C ILE A 61 -6.58 9.23 -4.45
N GLY A 62 -5.49 9.11 -3.69
CA GLY A 62 -5.03 10.12 -2.71
C GLY A 62 -4.10 11.15 -3.32
#